data_AF-A0A424RA36-F1
#
_entry.id   AF-A0A424RA36-F1
#
_cell.length_a   1.000
_cell.length_b   1.000
_cell.length_c   1.000
_cell.angle_alpha   90.00
_cell.angle_beta   90.00
_cell.angle_gamma   90.00
#
_symmetry.space_group_name_H-M   'P 1'
#
loop_
_entity.id
_entity.type
_entity.pdbx_description
1 polymer ?
#
loop_
_entity_poly.entity_id
_entity_poly.type
_entity_poly.pdbx_seq_one_letter_code
_entity_poly.pdbx_strand_id
1 'polypeptide(L)'
;MWAVVTTGNGGYDKLDYRQVPVPVPGAGEVLVRVLAAGMNNTEINTRLGWYSSSVTGSTADLSAEQQDEAEQKADGGWNAATPFPIIQGTDCCGFVVAAGDAAGARQLGKRVLVRACMRPHGFGSLENVWMASDFDGAFAQYVKVPASEVFAVECDWSDAELATIPCAYATAETMLHRAGCSAGDEVLVTGASGGVGSAALQLAKRRGARVTALTSEAKAEAVKALGAEQVVTRDQDLVSVLGAGSIDLVVDNVAGEGFPVMLKLLRRGGRFTSSGAIAGPIVDLDIRDMYLKDISLIGTTAWDEPVFPDLVSYIERGEIRPLLAATWPLADIAAAQEAFSKKTFVGNFVLMPPPVTAAS
;
A
#
# COMPACT_ATOMS: atom_id res chain seq x y z
N MET A 1 17.79 -15.68 11.83
CA MET A 1 16.63 -15.79 10.92
C MET A 1 17.05 -15.46 9.50
N TRP A 2 16.39 -16.06 8.51
CA TRP A 2 16.47 -15.61 7.12
C TRP A 2 15.69 -14.30 6.93
N ALA A 3 16.27 -13.38 6.17
CA ALA A 3 15.67 -12.11 5.80
C ALA A 3 16.22 -11.61 4.46
N VAL A 4 15.47 -10.73 3.80
CA VAL A 4 15.98 -9.92 2.68
C VAL A 4 16.43 -8.58 3.27
N VAL A 5 17.73 -8.33 3.22
CA VAL A 5 18.31 -7.07 3.65
C VAL A 5 18.58 -6.19 2.44
N THR A 6 17.86 -5.09 2.34
CA THR A 6 18.09 -4.07 1.31
C THR A 6 19.30 -3.23 1.72
N THR A 7 20.36 -3.24 0.91
CA THR A 7 21.67 -2.69 1.29
C THR A 7 21.88 -1.23 0.90
N GLY A 8 21.01 -0.67 0.07
CA GLY A 8 21.11 0.68 -0.45
C GLY A 8 20.08 0.95 -1.55
N ASN A 9 20.15 2.13 -2.15
CA ASN A 9 19.40 2.39 -3.36
C ASN A 9 20.01 1.65 -4.57
N GLY A 10 19.16 1.17 -5.49
CA GLY A 10 19.60 0.66 -6.79
C GLY A 10 18.90 -0.59 -7.30
N GLY A 11 19.64 -1.37 -8.09
CA GLY A 11 19.18 -2.57 -8.78
C GLY A 11 18.84 -3.73 -7.84
N TYR A 12 18.48 -4.88 -8.42
CA TYR A 12 18.10 -6.06 -7.65
C TYR A 12 19.27 -6.64 -6.85
N ASP A 13 20.52 -6.29 -7.21
CA ASP A 13 21.74 -6.59 -6.45
C ASP A 13 21.72 -6.02 -5.03
N LYS A 14 20.86 -5.03 -4.76
CA LYS A 14 20.68 -4.47 -3.40
C LYS A 14 19.82 -5.33 -2.49
N LEU A 15 19.15 -6.36 -3.00
CA LEU A 15 18.26 -7.25 -2.24
C LEU A 15 19.04 -8.49 -1.78
N ASP A 16 19.67 -8.43 -0.61
CA ASP A 16 20.53 -9.49 -0.09
C ASP A 16 19.74 -10.47 0.79
N TYR A 17 19.41 -11.66 0.26
CA TYR A 17 18.78 -12.73 1.04
C TYR A 17 19.83 -13.49 1.87
N ARG A 18 19.82 -13.26 3.19
CA ARG A 18 20.84 -13.78 4.12
C ARG A 18 20.30 -14.09 5.50
N GLN A 19 21.14 -14.70 6.34
CA GLN A 19 20.86 -14.88 7.75
C GLN A 19 21.27 -13.65 8.56
N VAL A 20 20.39 -13.20 9.45
CA VAL A 20 20.61 -12.10 10.41
C VAL A 20 20.18 -12.54 11.82
N PRO A 21 20.62 -11.85 12.89
CA PRO A 21 20.13 -12.11 14.25
C PRO A 21 18.61 -11.99 14.35
N VAL A 22 17.98 -12.79 15.21
CA VAL A 22 16.55 -12.61 15.54
C VAL A 22 16.44 -11.41 16.48
N PRO A 23 15.58 -10.42 16.20
CA PRO A 23 15.43 -9.27 17.08
C PRO A 23 14.77 -9.69 18.41
N VAL A 24 15.20 -9.04 19.50
CA VAL A 24 14.65 -9.27 20.84
C VAL A 24 13.69 -8.13 21.17
N PRO A 25 12.41 -8.41 21.53
CA PRO A 25 11.46 -7.36 21.89
C PRO A 25 11.85 -6.68 23.21
N GLY A 26 11.90 -5.35 23.21
CA GLY A 26 12.01 -4.52 24.41
C GLY A 26 10.65 -4.25 25.06
N ALA A 27 10.66 -3.43 26.12
CA ALA A 27 9.42 -3.02 26.79
C ALA A 27 8.45 -2.35 25.79
N GLY A 28 7.18 -2.71 25.85
CA GLY A 28 6.14 -2.27 24.92
C GLY A 28 6.19 -2.92 23.53
N GLU A 29 7.16 -3.81 23.24
CA GLU A 29 7.32 -4.45 21.94
C GLU A 29 6.96 -5.94 21.98
N VAL A 30 6.62 -6.46 20.79
CA VAL A 30 6.38 -7.89 20.53
C VAL A 30 7.21 -8.37 19.36
N LEU A 31 7.51 -9.66 19.35
CA LEU A 31 8.11 -10.36 18.23
C LEU A 31 7.04 -11.15 17.49
N VAL A 32 6.88 -10.87 16.21
CA VAL A 32 5.94 -11.57 15.32
C VAL A 32 6.74 -12.53 14.46
N ARG A 33 6.39 -13.83 14.48
CA ARG A 33 6.83 -14.81 13.48
C ARG A 33 6.00 -14.59 12.22
N VAL A 34 6.65 -14.11 11.17
CA VAL A 34 6.01 -13.77 9.90
C VAL A 34 5.60 -15.06 9.18
N LEU A 35 4.33 -15.14 8.80
CA LEU A 35 3.79 -16.25 8.01
C LEU A 35 3.72 -15.87 6.53
N ALA A 36 3.41 -14.60 6.25
CA ALA A 36 3.32 -14.04 4.92
C ALA A 36 3.54 -12.52 4.97
N ALA A 37 4.17 -11.97 3.94
CA ALA A 37 4.40 -10.53 3.80
C ALA A 37 4.02 -10.06 2.39
N GLY A 38 3.08 -9.12 2.30
CA GLY A 38 2.67 -8.51 1.03
C GLY A 38 3.75 -7.62 0.44
N MET A 39 3.77 -7.54 -0.89
CA MET A 39 4.62 -6.62 -1.63
C MET A 39 3.85 -5.34 -1.97
N ASN A 40 4.49 -4.19 -1.92
CA ASN A 40 3.87 -2.93 -2.35
C ASN A 40 4.81 -2.16 -3.28
N ASN A 41 4.26 -1.13 -3.96
CA ASN A 41 5.11 -0.23 -4.76
C ASN A 41 6.13 0.51 -3.88
N THR A 42 5.83 0.71 -2.59
CA THR A 42 6.74 1.44 -1.69
C THR A 42 8.07 0.73 -1.50
N GLU A 43 8.11 -0.61 -1.42
CA GLU A 43 9.40 -1.31 -1.28
C GLU A 43 10.29 -1.12 -2.52
N ILE A 44 9.68 -1.14 -3.71
CA ILE A 44 10.38 -0.86 -4.97
C ILE A 44 10.81 0.61 -5.03
N ASN A 45 9.91 1.54 -4.74
CA ASN A 45 10.19 2.98 -4.78
C ASN A 45 11.28 3.37 -3.79
N THR A 46 11.26 2.85 -2.57
CA THR A 46 12.29 3.09 -1.54
C THR A 46 13.63 2.51 -1.98
N ARG A 47 13.66 1.31 -2.58
CA ARG A 47 14.89 0.76 -3.17
C ARG A 47 15.39 1.63 -4.33
N LEU A 48 14.52 2.19 -5.15
CA LEU A 48 14.93 3.04 -6.28
C LEU A 48 15.22 4.50 -5.88
N GLY A 49 14.94 4.88 -4.63
CA GLY A 49 15.05 6.28 -4.18
C GLY A 49 14.03 7.20 -4.87
N TRP A 50 12.90 6.66 -5.32
CA TRP A 50 11.87 7.34 -6.11
C TRP A 50 11.24 8.54 -5.37
N TYR A 51 11.25 8.54 -4.04
CA TYR A 51 10.70 9.64 -3.23
C TYR A 51 11.61 10.87 -3.17
N SER A 52 12.83 10.79 -3.72
CA SER A 52 13.73 11.94 -3.83
C SER A 52 13.10 13.04 -4.67
N SER A 53 13.25 14.28 -4.22
CA SER A 53 12.79 15.48 -4.94
C SER A 53 13.41 15.63 -6.33
N SER A 54 14.52 14.95 -6.59
CA SER A 54 15.18 14.90 -7.91
C SER A 54 14.46 14.03 -8.94
N VAL A 55 13.52 13.18 -8.51
CA VAL A 55 12.84 12.22 -9.37
C VAL A 55 11.57 12.85 -9.95
N THR A 56 11.48 12.85 -11.28
CA THR A 56 10.32 13.39 -12.01
C THR A 56 9.56 12.32 -12.80
N GLY A 57 10.16 11.16 -13.02
CA GLY A 57 9.60 10.05 -13.81
C GLY A 57 8.70 9.08 -13.04
N SER A 58 8.12 8.13 -13.77
CA SER A 58 7.26 7.08 -13.20
C SER A 58 8.06 6.02 -12.45
N THR A 59 7.40 5.21 -11.62
CA THR A 59 8.04 4.04 -10.99
C THR A 59 8.59 3.06 -12.04
N ALA A 60 7.92 2.97 -13.21
CA ALA A 60 8.33 2.08 -14.28
C ALA A 60 9.61 2.55 -14.97
N ASP A 61 9.77 3.86 -15.19
CA ASP A 61 10.96 4.45 -15.81
C ASP A 61 12.20 4.15 -14.97
N LEU A 62 12.13 4.43 -13.65
CA LEU A 62 13.23 4.12 -12.73
C LEU A 62 13.48 2.62 -12.59
N SER A 63 12.46 1.78 -12.82
CA SER A 63 12.64 0.33 -12.81
C SER A 63 13.35 -0.17 -14.07
N ALA A 64 13.20 0.51 -15.21
CA ALA A 64 13.89 0.17 -16.45
C ALA A 64 15.33 0.69 -16.46
N GLU A 65 15.58 1.85 -15.84
CA GLU A 65 16.90 2.49 -15.71
C GLU A 65 17.86 1.78 -14.73
N GLN A 66 17.41 0.69 -14.06
CA GLN A 66 18.16 -0.15 -13.11
C GLN A 66 19.50 -0.75 -13.64
N GLN A 67 19.92 -0.42 -14.86
CA GLN A 67 21.19 -0.84 -15.46
C GLN A 67 22.34 0.16 -15.26
N ASP A 68 22.07 1.42 -14.92
CA ASP A 68 23.11 2.43 -14.68
C ASP A 68 23.17 2.85 -13.20
N GLU A 69 24.39 3.13 -12.72
CA GLU A 69 24.80 3.29 -11.32
C GLU A 69 23.82 4.11 -10.45
N ALA A 70 23.07 3.44 -9.58
CA ALA A 70 22.19 4.12 -8.64
C ALA A 70 22.97 4.76 -7.50
N GLU A 71 22.97 6.09 -7.46
CA GLU A 71 23.48 6.87 -6.32
C GLU A 71 22.52 6.78 -5.13
N GLN A 72 23.08 6.72 -3.91
CA GLN A 72 22.29 6.79 -2.69
C GLN A 72 21.63 8.17 -2.57
N LYS A 73 20.30 8.20 -2.52
CA LYS A 73 19.53 9.44 -2.44
C LYS A 73 19.16 9.72 -0.98
N ALA A 74 19.83 10.69 -0.37
CA ALA A 74 19.64 11.04 1.04
C ALA A 74 18.21 11.52 1.37
N ASP A 75 17.45 12.00 0.38
CA ASP A 75 16.04 12.40 0.47
C ASP A 75 15.07 11.35 -0.10
N GLY A 76 15.52 10.12 -0.34
CA GLY A 76 14.72 9.06 -0.96
C GLY A 76 13.81 8.25 -0.03
N GLY A 77 13.79 8.56 1.26
CA GLY A 77 12.89 7.94 2.25
C GLY A 77 11.64 8.80 2.52
N TRP A 78 10.69 8.26 3.29
CA TRP A 78 9.37 8.89 3.47
C TRP A 78 9.39 10.11 4.41
N ASN A 79 10.13 10.01 5.51
CA ASN A 79 10.24 11.08 6.51
C ASN A 79 11.66 11.63 6.59
N ALA A 80 12.65 10.75 6.48
CA ALA A 80 14.07 11.03 6.49
C ALA A 80 14.80 10.08 5.53
N ALA A 81 16.13 10.16 5.49
CA ALA A 81 16.94 9.19 4.75
C ALA A 81 16.62 7.76 5.19
N THR A 82 16.40 6.87 4.23
CA THR A 82 16.20 5.44 4.51
C THR A 82 17.44 4.88 5.23
N PRO A 83 17.29 4.22 6.40
CA PRO A 83 18.41 3.76 7.22
C PRO A 83 18.98 2.44 6.68
N PHE A 84 19.58 2.46 5.49
CA PHE A 84 20.24 1.28 4.94
C PHE A 84 21.46 0.85 5.78
N PRO A 85 21.74 -0.46 5.93
CA PRO A 85 20.93 -1.58 5.46
C PRO A 85 19.64 -1.76 6.28
N ILE A 86 18.53 -2.12 5.61
CA ILE A 86 17.20 -2.27 6.23
C ILE A 86 16.50 -3.51 5.70
N ILE A 87 15.70 -4.18 6.53
CA ILE A 87 14.74 -5.20 6.09
C ILE A 87 13.44 -4.50 5.68
N GLN A 88 13.00 -4.67 4.44
CA GLN A 88 11.75 -4.07 3.96
C GLN A 88 10.52 -4.95 4.28
N GLY A 89 9.35 -4.62 3.72
CA GLY A 89 8.08 -5.34 3.90
C GLY A 89 7.11 -4.65 4.86
N THR A 90 6.23 -3.82 4.32
CA THR A 90 5.19 -3.09 5.05
C THR A 90 4.03 -3.97 5.49
N ASP A 91 3.73 -5.03 4.74
CA ASP A 91 2.62 -5.93 5.05
C ASP A 91 3.09 -7.13 5.86
N CYS A 92 2.41 -7.43 6.97
CA CYS A 92 2.73 -8.57 7.80
C CYS A 92 1.46 -9.28 8.28
N CYS A 93 1.36 -10.57 7.97
CA CYS A 93 0.53 -11.53 8.70
C CYS A 93 1.42 -12.50 9.46
N GLY A 94 1.17 -12.70 10.75
CA GLY A 94 2.01 -13.56 11.57
C GLY A 94 1.42 -13.99 12.91
N PHE A 95 2.20 -14.75 13.67
CA PHE A 95 1.88 -15.07 15.08
C PHE A 95 2.77 -14.29 16.02
N VAL A 96 2.22 -13.72 17.09
CA VAL A 96 3.04 -13.16 18.17
C VAL A 96 3.66 -14.29 18.98
N VAL A 97 4.99 -14.34 19.05
CA VAL A 97 5.75 -15.45 19.65
C VAL A 97 6.61 -15.05 20.85
N ALA A 98 6.91 -13.77 21.02
CA ALA A 98 7.57 -13.24 22.21
C ALA A 98 7.09 -11.81 22.49
N ALA A 99 7.27 -11.36 23.73
CA ALA A 99 6.94 -10.02 24.19
C ALA A 99 8.01 -9.54 25.16
N GLY A 100 8.30 -8.23 25.17
CA GLY A 100 9.29 -7.67 26.09
C GLY A 100 8.74 -7.32 27.47
N ASP A 101 7.42 -7.37 27.67
CA ASP A 101 6.77 -7.15 28.97
C ASP A 101 5.40 -7.84 29.10
N ALA A 102 4.76 -7.65 30.25
CA ALA A 102 3.45 -8.23 30.56
C ALA A 102 2.29 -7.63 29.73
N ALA A 103 2.43 -6.41 29.20
CA ALA A 103 1.42 -5.80 28.35
C ALA A 103 1.43 -6.47 26.97
N GLY A 104 2.62 -6.63 26.37
CA GLY A 104 2.80 -7.37 25.13
C GLY A 104 2.46 -8.86 25.26
N ALA A 105 2.66 -9.45 26.45
CA ALA A 105 2.33 -10.86 26.70
C ALA A 105 0.86 -11.22 26.42
N ARG A 106 -0.06 -10.24 26.48
CA ARG A 106 -1.48 -10.44 26.14
C ARG A 106 -1.74 -10.75 24.67
N GLN A 107 -0.75 -10.51 23.81
CA GLN A 107 -0.85 -10.77 22.37
C GLN A 107 -0.27 -12.14 21.99
N LEU A 108 0.45 -12.82 22.88
CA LEU A 108 1.11 -14.09 22.59
C LEU A 108 0.13 -15.14 22.03
N GLY A 109 0.57 -15.84 21.00
CA GLY A 109 -0.19 -16.89 20.32
C GLY A 109 -1.27 -16.38 19.36
N LYS A 110 -1.57 -15.07 19.34
CA LYS A 110 -2.56 -14.51 18.42
C LYS A 110 -2.00 -14.43 17.00
N ARG A 111 -2.85 -14.76 16.03
CA ARG A 111 -2.66 -14.46 14.62
C ARG A 111 -3.01 -13.00 14.40
N VAL A 112 -2.06 -12.23 13.86
CA VAL A 112 -2.17 -10.77 13.79
C VAL A 112 -1.83 -10.22 12.41
N LEU A 113 -2.43 -9.07 12.12
CA LEU A 113 -1.93 -8.10 11.15
C LEU A 113 -1.15 -7.00 11.88
N VAL A 114 -0.18 -6.41 11.20
CA VAL A 114 0.61 -5.29 11.74
C VAL A 114 0.26 -3.99 11.01
N ARG A 115 0.00 -2.93 11.76
CA ARG A 115 -0.19 -1.58 11.21
C ARG A 115 1.17 -0.98 10.88
N ALA A 116 1.47 -0.81 9.59
CA ALA A 116 2.76 -0.31 9.12
C ALA A 116 2.99 1.18 9.41
N CYS A 117 1.94 2.02 9.27
CA CYS A 117 2.00 3.44 9.60
C CYS A 117 1.62 3.68 11.07
N MET A 118 2.60 4.07 11.87
CA MET A 118 2.46 4.24 13.32
C MET A 118 2.48 5.73 13.67
N ARG A 119 1.75 6.10 14.73
CA ARG A 119 1.61 7.49 15.19
C ARG A 119 2.25 7.64 16.58
N PRO A 120 3.58 7.83 16.66
CA PRO A 120 4.31 7.79 17.94
C PRO A 120 3.89 8.90 18.91
N HIS A 121 3.33 10.00 18.38
CA HIS A 121 2.82 11.13 19.15
C HIS A 121 1.27 11.16 19.21
N GLY A 122 0.63 10.03 18.92
CA GLY A 122 -0.82 9.87 18.89
C GLY A 122 -1.50 10.44 17.63
N PHE A 123 -2.78 10.15 17.49
CA PHE A 123 -3.54 10.49 16.27
C PHE A 123 -3.85 11.98 16.09
N GLY A 124 -3.54 12.82 17.08
CA GLY A 124 -3.61 14.29 16.96
C GLY A 124 -2.47 14.93 16.15
N SER A 125 -1.34 14.24 15.92
CA SER A 125 -0.18 14.77 15.18
C SER A 125 0.09 13.97 13.92
N LEU A 126 0.07 14.57 12.72
CA LEU A 126 0.30 13.86 11.44
C LEU A 126 1.72 13.27 11.30
N GLU A 127 2.62 13.58 12.22
CA GLU A 127 3.92 12.89 12.32
C GLU A 127 3.71 11.39 12.50
N ASN A 128 4.46 10.64 11.71
CA ASN A 128 4.30 9.20 11.59
C ASN A 128 5.66 8.54 11.39
N VAL A 129 5.73 7.26 11.71
CA VAL A 129 6.85 6.38 11.35
C VAL A 129 6.30 5.13 10.66
N TRP A 130 7.07 4.60 9.74
CA TRP A 130 6.69 3.47 8.90
C TRP A 130 7.61 2.28 9.13
N MET A 131 7.00 1.13 9.42
CA MET A 131 7.66 -0.15 9.28
C MET A 131 8.15 -0.32 7.84
N ALA A 132 9.34 -0.90 7.64
CA ALA A 132 10.03 -1.07 6.35
C ALA A 132 10.53 0.22 5.66
N SER A 133 10.39 1.39 6.28
CA SER A 133 10.98 2.65 5.80
C SER A 133 11.84 3.32 6.87
N ASP A 134 11.32 3.44 8.09
CA ASP A 134 12.02 4.07 9.22
C ASP A 134 12.71 3.03 10.13
N PHE A 135 12.29 1.76 10.06
CA PHE A 135 12.88 0.62 10.76
C PHE A 135 12.53 -0.71 10.05
N ASP A 136 13.14 -1.81 10.48
CA ASP A 136 12.98 -3.13 9.86
C ASP A 136 11.52 -3.63 9.77
N GLY A 137 11.20 -4.28 8.66
CA GLY A 137 9.89 -4.81 8.32
C GLY A 137 9.82 -6.33 8.16
N ALA A 138 8.82 -6.79 7.41
CA ALA A 138 8.34 -8.16 7.39
C ALA A 138 8.95 -9.08 6.33
N PHE A 139 9.90 -8.63 5.49
CA PHE A 139 10.64 -9.49 4.56
C PHE A 139 11.71 -10.32 5.30
N ALA A 140 11.29 -11.03 6.34
CA ALA A 140 12.08 -11.86 7.24
C ALA A 140 11.22 -12.95 7.88
N GLN A 141 11.83 -13.92 8.57
CA GLN A 141 11.07 -14.90 9.37
C GLN A 141 10.46 -14.29 10.64
N TYR A 142 11.02 -13.16 11.13
CA TYR A 142 10.49 -12.45 12.29
C TYR A 142 10.59 -10.94 12.10
N VAL A 143 9.64 -10.21 12.67
CA VAL A 143 9.65 -8.75 12.76
C VAL A 143 9.31 -8.32 14.19
N LYS A 144 9.96 -7.26 14.65
CA LYS A 144 9.74 -6.68 15.99
C LYS A 144 8.97 -5.37 15.83
N VAL A 145 7.87 -5.22 16.55
CA VAL A 145 7.00 -4.04 16.46
C VAL A 145 6.40 -3.67 17.82
N PRO A 146 5.91 -2.44 18.02
CA PRO A 146 5.19 -2.09 19.23
C PRO A 146 3.92 -2.94 19.39
N ALA A 147 3.62 -3.35 20.63
CA ALA A 147 2.48 -4.19 20.97
C ALA A 147 1.11 -3.53 20.69
N SER A 148 1.06 -2.20 20.58
CA SER A 148 -0.12 -1.42 20.21
C SER A 148 -0.43 -1.45 18.71
N GLU A 149 0.50 -1.94 17.90
CA GLU A 149 0.43 -1.92 16.44
C GLU A 149 0.13 -3.30 15.83
N VAL A 150 -0.14 -4.30 16.69
CA VAL A 150 -0.57 -5.63 16.28
C VAL A 150 -2.06 -5.81 16.54
N PHE A 151 -2.76 -6.30 15.53
CA PHE A 151 -4.22 -6.45 15.56
C PHE A 151 -4.56 -7.91 15.30
N ALA A 152 -5.20 -8.55 16.27
CA ALA A 152 -5.70 -9.90 16.10
C ALA A 152 -6.79 -9.93 15.03
N VAL A 153 -6.83 -11.01 14.25
CA VAL A 153 -7.83 -11.20 13.20
C VAL A 153 -8.34 -12.63 13.21
N GLU A 154 -9.66 -12.78 13.31
CA GLU A 154 -10.33 -14.08 13.33
C GLU A 154 -11.15 -14.27 12.04
N CYS A 155 -10.58 -14.98 11.08
CA CYS A 155 -11.26 -15.33 9.83
C CYS A 155 -10.71 -16.63 9.22
N ASP A 156 -11.36 -17.12 8.19
CA ASP A 156 -11.01 -18.33 7.44
C ASP A 156 -10.01 -18.09 6.29
N TRP A 157 -9.50 -16.86 6.16
CA TRP A 157 -8.56 -16.52 5.10
C TRP A 157 -7.19 -17.15 5.34
N SER A 158 -6.47 -17.43 4.26
CA SER A 158 -5.07 -17.86 4.35
C SER A 158 -4.15 -16.73 4.86
N ASP A 159 -2.97 -17.08 5.36
CA ASP A 159 -1.98 -16.07 5.81
C ASP A 159 -1.56 -15.17 4.64
N ALA A 160 -1.42 -15.75 3.45
CA ALA A 160 -1.08 -15.00 2.25
C ALA A 160 -2.19 -14.01 1.87
N GLU A 161 -3.45 -14.43 1.93
CA GLU A 161 -4.60 -13.54 1.70
C GLU A 161 -4.61 -12.35 2.68
N LEU A 162 -4.44 -12.63 3.97
CA LEU A 162 -4.35 -11.60 5.01
C LEU A 162 -3.18 -10.64 4.79
N ALA A 163 -2.03 -11.14 4.33
CA ALA A 163 -0.85 -10.33 4.05
C ALA A 163 -1.04 -9.37 2.85
N THR A 164 -2.14 -9.42 2.11
CA THR A 164 -2.43 -8.43 1.05
C THR A 164 -3.11 -7.16 1.56
N ILE A 165 -3.54 -7.15 2.84
CA ILE A 165 -4.38 -6.08 3.42
C ILE A 165 -3.59 -4.86 3.91
N PRO A 166 -2.58 -5.00 4.80
CA PRO A 166 -2.21 -3.93 5.72
C PRO A 166 -1.93 -2.57 5.08
N CYS A 167 -1.09 -2.50 4.05
CA CYS A 167 -0.70 -1.26 3.38
C CYS A 167 -1.77 -0.80 2.39
N ALA A 168 -2.17 -1.67 1.46
CA ALA A 168 -3.05 -1.28 0.37
C ALA A 168 -4.44 -0.86 0.86
N TYR A 169 -5.04 -1.63 1.79
CA TYR A 169 -6.38 -1.36 2.28
C TYR A 169 -6.39 -0.22 3.29
N ALA A 170 -5.38 -0.08 4.16
CA ALA A 170 -5.34 1.05 5.10
C ALA A 170 -5.11 2.37 4.39
N THR A 171 -4.30 2.38 3.33
CA THR A 171 -4.17 3.54 2.46
C THR A 171 -5.48 3.88 1.75
N ALA A 172 -6.15 2.89 1.16
CA ALA A 172 -7.45 3.10 0.50
C ALA A 172 -8.54 3.59 1.48
N GLU A 173 -8.63 2.99 2.66
CA GLU A 173 -9.60 3.36 3.68
C GLU A 173 -9.33 4.76 4.25
N THR A 174 -8.06 5.13 4.44
CA THR A 174 -7.68 6.51 4.84
C THR A 174 -8.09 7.53 3.78
N MET A 175 -7.84 7.26 2.50
CA MET A 175 -8.26 8.12 1.39
C MET A 175 -9.78 8.33 1.39
N LEU A 176 -10.55 7.25 1.45
CA LEU A 176 -12.01 7.30 1.45
C LEU A 176 -12.57 7.97 2.71
N HIS A 177 -11.97 7.70 3.88
CA HIS A 177 -12.34 8.32 5.15
C HIS A 177 -12.15 9.84 5.11
N ARG A 178 -10.96 10.31 4.73
CA ARG A 178 -10.66 11.76 4.65
C ARG A 178 -11.41 12.49 3.56
N ALA A 179 -11.67 11.81 2.45
CA ALA A 179 -12.54 12.35 1.41
C ALA A 179 -14.02 12.36 1.82
N GLY A 180 -14.41 11.77 2.95
CA GLY A 180 -15.80 11.67 3.36
C GLY A 180 -16.65 10.89 2.34
N CYS A 181 -16.10 9.82 1.77
CA CYS A 181 -16.82 8.94 0.85
C CYS A 181 -18.04 8.34 1.55
N SER A 182 -19.19 8.48 0.91
CA SER A 182 -20.50 8.17 1.48
C SER A 182 -21.44 7.53 0.46
N ALA A 183 -22.56 7.00 0.96
CA ALA A 183 -23.57 6.41 0.10
C ALA A 183 -24.11 7.43 -0.90
N GLY A 184 -24.19 7.02 -2.17
CA GLY A 184 -24.70 7.85 -3.26
C GLY A 184 -23.64 8.63 -4.04
N ASP A 185 -22.41 8.74 -3.53
CA ASP A 185 -21.28 9.34 -4.26
C ASP A 185 -20.99 8.55 -5.56
N GLU A 186 -20.77 9.26 -6.67
CA GLU A 186 -20.11 8.77 -7.87
C GLU A 186 -18.59 8.81 -7.67
N VAL A 187 -17.97 7.63 -7.59
CA VAL A 187 -16.54 7.48 -7.31
C VAL A 187 -15.82 6.95 -8.54
N LEU A 188 -14.83 7.68 -9.04
CA LEU A 188 -13.89 7.20 -10.04
C LEU A 188 -12.62 6.69 -9.37
N VAL A 189 -12.27 5.43 -9.61
CA VAL A 189 -11.01 4.84 -9.13
C VAL A 189 -10.07 4.62 -10.30
N THR A 190 -8.92 5.30 -10.31
CA THR A 190 -7.87 5.07 -11.30
C THR A 190 -6.95 3.93 -10.86
N GLY A 191 -6.27 3.28 -11.83
CA GLY A 191 -5.38 2.16 -11.49
C GLY A 191 -6.11 1.03 -10.76
N ALA A 192 -7.41 0.86 -11.04
CA ALA A 192 -8.35 0.09 -10.22
C ALA A 192 -8.01 -1.40 -10.06
N SER A 193 -7.10 -1.93 -10.88
CA SER A 193 -6.61 -3.31 -10.79
C SER A 193 -5.43 -3.50 -9.84
N GLY A 194 -4.77 -2.43 -9.40
CA GLY A 194 -3.65 -2.50 -8.45
C GLY A 194 -4.12 -2.73 -7.01
N GLY A 195 -3.17 -2.94 -6.08
CA GLY A 195 -3.49 -3.18 -4.66
C GLY A 195 -4.40 -2.09 -4.04
N VAL A 196 -3.96 -0.83 -4.06
CA VAL A 196 -4.75 0.29 -3.49
C VAL A 196 -6.04 0.54 -4.28
N GLY A 197 -5.99 0.51 -5.61
CA GLY A 197 -7.18 0.76 -6.44
C GLY A 197 -8.29 -0.28 -6.24
N SER A 198 -7.92 -1.56 -6.21
CA SER A 198 -8.89 -2.63 -5.98
C SER A 198 -9.46 -2.61 -4.55
N ALA A 199 -8.65 -2.23 -3.56
CA ALA A 199 -9.11 -2.00 -2.19
C ALA A 199 -10.09 -0.81 -2.13
N ALA A 200 -9.76 0.32 -2.76
CA ALA A 200 -10.60 1.52 -2.79
C ALA A 200 -11.96 1.24 -3.44
N LEU A 201 -12.00 0.45 -4.51
CA LEU A 201 -13.24 0.02 -5.15
C LEU A 201 -14.13 -0.74 -4.17
N GLN A 202 -13.60 -1.77 -3.50
CA GLN A 202 -14.37 -2.58 -2.56
C GLN A 202 -14.87 -1.75 -1.36
N LEU A 203 -14.00 -0.90 -0.81
CA LEU A 203 -14.32 -0.07 0.36
C LEU A 203 -15.32 1.05 0.03
N ALA A 204 -15.23 1.66 -1.14
CA ALA A 204 -16.21 2.64 -1.61
C ALA A 204 -17.59 1.98 -1.82
N LYS A 205 -17.61 0.80 -2.46
CA LYS A 205 -18.84 0.02 -2.63
C LYS A 205 -19.45 -0.38 -1.29
N ARG A 206 -18.63 -0.81 -0.32
CA ARG A 206 -19.06 -1.12 1.05
C ARG A 206 -19.75 0.07 1.72
N ARG A 207 -19.33 1.30 1.42
CA ARG A 207 -19.94 2.55 1.90
C ARG A 207 -21.22 2.94 1.14
N GLY A 208 -21.63 2.17 0.14
CA GLY A 208 -22.81 2.44 -0.68
C GLY A 208 -22.57 3.45 -1.82
N ALA A 209 -21.31 3.73 -2.17
CA ALA A 209 -20.98 4.56 -3.33
C ALA A 209 -21.15 3.78 -4.64
N ARG A 210 -21.42 4.50 -5.74
CA ARG A 210 -21.39 3.95 -7.10
C ARG A 210 -19.99 4.12 -7.64
N VAL A 211 -19.36 3.02 -8.07
CA VAL A 211 -17.92 3.02 -8.41
C VAL A 211 -17.73 2.78 -9.90
N THR A 212 -17.11 3.74 -10.57
CA THR A 212 -16.53 3.59 -11.90
C THR A 212 -15.05 3.26 -11.78
N ALA A 213 -14.61 2.19 -12.42
CA ALA A 213 -13.21 1.78 -12.42
C ALA A 213 -12.52 2.13 -13.75
N LEU A 214 -11.35 2.77 -13.66
CA LEU A 214 -10.46 3.01 -14.79
C LEU A 214 -9.28 2.03 -14.78
N THR A 215 -9.20 1.19 -15.81
CA THR A 215 -8.17 0.14 -15.93
C THR A 215 -7.82 -0.13 -17.40
N SER A 216 -6.90 -1.07 -17.67
CA SER A 216 -6.65 -1.57 -19.02
C SER A 216 -7.73 -2.58 -19.43
N GLU A 217 -8.06 -2.66 -20.71
CA GLU A 217 -9.04 -3.61 -21.26
C GLU A 217 -8.81 -5.05 -20.80
N ALA A 218 -7.56 -5.52 -20.83
CA ALA A 218 -7.19 -6.88 -20.40
C ALA A 218 -7.55 -7.21 -18.93
N LYS A 219 -7.87 -6.22 -18.11
CA LYS A 219 -8.21 -6.36 -16.69
C LYS A 219 -9.63 -5.90 -16.37
N ALA A 220 -10.41 -5.50 -17.38
CA ALA A 220 -11.74 -4.92 -17.18
C ALA A 220 -12.68 -5.89 -16.46
N GLU A 221 -12.79 -7.13 -16.95
CA GLU A 221 -13.65 -8.15 -16.36
C GLU A 221 -13.29 -8.49 -14.91
N ALA A 222 -11.99 -8.63 -14.62
CA ALA A 222 -11.52 -8.91 -13.27
C ALA A 222 -11.88 -7.78 -12.30
N VAL A 223 -11.75 -6.51 -12.72
CA VAL A 223 -12.11 -5.35 -11.90
C VAL A 223 -13.63 -5.20 -11.77
N LYS A 224 -14.38 -5.49 -12.84
CA LYS A 224 -15.85 -5.51 -12.81
C LYS A 224 -16.38 -6.52 -11.81
N ALA A 225 -15.76 -7.69 -11.71
CA ALA A 225 -16.12 -8.73 -10.74
C ALA A 225 -15.96 -8.28 -9.27
N LEU A 226 -15.15 -7.25 -8.99
CA LEU A 226 -15.01 -6.64 -7.66
C LEU A 226 -16.22 -5.77 -7.29
N GLY A 227 -17.09 -5.48 -8.27
CA GLY A 227 -18.30 -4.71 -8.09
C GLY A 227 -18.26 -3.28 -8.59
N ALA A 228 -17.35 -2.95 -9.52
CA ALA A 228 -17.48 -1.71 -10.28
C ALA A 228 -18.79 -1.73 -11.07
N GLU A 229 -19.55 -0.65 -11.00
CA GLU A 229 -20.81 -0.47 -11.74
C GLU A 229 -20.53 -0.21 -13.23
N GLN A 230 -19.47 0.57 -13.49
CA GLN A 230 -18.95 0.83 -14.82
C GLN A 230 -17.44 0.61 -14.84
N VAL A 231 -16.93 0.12 -15.98
CA VAL A 231 -15.50 0.07 -16.25
C VAL A 231 -15.21 0.88 -17.51
N VAL A 232 -14.22 1.77 -17.42
CA VAL A 232 -13.70 2.56 -18.54
C VAL A 232 -12.23 2.24 -18.77
N THR A 233 -11.78 2.39 -20.01
CA THR A 233 -10.40 2.13 -20.41
C THR A 233 -9.61 3.39 -20.67
N ARG A 234 -8.28 3.28 -20.57
CA ARG A 234 -7.35 4.42 -20.65
C ARG A 234 -7.31 5.11 -22.02
N ASP A 235 -7.68 4.39 -23.07
CA ASP A 235 -7.71 4.85 -24.46
C ASP A 235 -8.99 5.63 -24.81
N GLN A 236 -9.99 5.63 -23.92
CA GLN A 236 -11.24 6.35 -24.11
C GLN A 236 -11.10 7.83 -23.74
N ASP A 237 -11.87 8.69 -24.42
CA ASP A 237 -12.12 10.05 -23.96
C ASP A 237 -13.07 10.02 -22.75
N LEU A 238 -12.48 10.08 -21.56
CA LEU A 238 -13.20 9.98 -20.30
C LEU A 238 -14.25 11.07 -20.13
N VAL A 239 -14.03 12.30 -20.62
CA VAL A 239 -14.99 13.40 -20.49
C VAL A 239 -16.21 13.14 -21.37
N SER A 240 -15.99 12.61 -22.57
CA SER A 240 -17.09 12.21 -23.46
C SER A 240 -17.88 11.02 -22.93
N VAL A 241 -17.21 10.04 -22.30
CA VAL A 241 -17.84 8.81 -21.81
C VAL A 241 -18.57 9.01 -20.47
N LEU A 242 -17.94 9.71 -19.52
CA LEU A 242 -18.46 9.89 -18.17
C LEU A 242 -19.19 11.22 -17.98
N GLY A 243 -18.97 12.20 -18.85
CA GLY A 243 -19.47 13.55 -18.72
C GLY A 243 -18.57 14.45 -17.86
N ALA A 244 -18.50 15.74 -18.21
CA ALA A 244 -17.82 16.73 -17.38
C ALA A 244 -18.65 17.01 -16.11
N GLY A 245 -17.98 17.06 -14.95
CA GLY A 245 -18.64 17.36 -13.69
C GLY A 245 -19.62 16.29 -13.20
N SER A 246 -19.42 15.03 -13.57
CA SER A 246 -20.27 13.90 -13.18
C SER A 246 -19.76 13.13 -11.95
N ILE A 247 -18.51 13.34 -11.53
CA ILE A 247 -17.87 12.56 -10.46
C ILE A 247 -17.83 13.36 -9.15
N ASP A 248 -18.25 12.74 -8.05
CA ASP A 248 -18.21 13.29 -6.70
C ASP A 248 -16.81 13.18 -6.06
N LEU A 249 -16.14 12.05 -6.30
CA LEU A 249 -14.85 11.70 -5.71
C LEU A 249 -13.97 10.96 -6.74
N VAL A 250 -12.77 11.46 -6.96
CA VAL A 250 -11.72 10.74 -7.66
C VAL A 250 -10.72 10.17 -6.64
N VAL A 251 -10.48 8.87 -6.69
CA VAL A 251 -9.38 8.18 -5.99
C VAL A 251 -8.31 7.87 -7.02
N ASP A 252 -7.18 8.57 -6.96
CA ASP A 252 -6.13 8.47 -7.96
C ASP A 252 -4.75 8.25 -7.35
N ASN A 253 -4.19 7.06 -7.60
CA ASN A 253 -2.80 6.73 -7.30
C ASN A 253 -1.94 6.63 -8.57
N VAL A 254 -2.47 7.07 -9.70
CA VAL A 254 -1.81 7.04 -11.00
C VAL A 254 -1.15 8.38 -11.30
N ALA A 255 -1.90 9.48 -11.21
CA ALA A 255 -1.45 10.84 -11.55
C ALA A 255 -0.89 10.94 -12.99
N GLY A 256 0.21 11.68 -13.18
CA GLY A 256 0.82 11.94 -14.49
C GLY A 256 -0.09 12.73 -15.43
N GLU A 257 0.05 12.49 -16.74
CA GLU A 257 -0.64 13.24 -17.81
C GLU A 257 -2.18 13.16 -17.75
N GLY A 258 -2.74 12.15 -17.08
CA GLY A 258 -4.18 11.99 -16.93
C GLY A 258 -4.80 12.91 -15.87
N PHE A 259 -3.99 13.52 -15.00
CA PHE A 259 -4.47 14.33 -13.87
C PHE A 259 -5.39 15.50 -14.26
N PRO A 260 -5.11 16.31 -15.30
CA PRO A 260 -6.01 17.39 -15.71
C PRO A 260 -7.42 16.90 -16.06
N VAL A 261 -7.53 15.73 -16.69
CA VAL A 261 -8.82 15.12 -17.05
C VAL A 261 -9.61 14.75 -15.79
N MET A 262 -8.96 14.23 -14.76
CA MET A 262 -9.61 13.92 -13.47
C MET A 262 -10.30 15.15 -12.90
N LEU A 263 -9.64 16.32 -12.96
CA LEU A 263 -10.26 17.56 -12.51
C LEU A 263 -11.47 17.94 -13.35
N LYS A 264 -11.45 17.76 -14.68
CA LYS A 264 -12.60 18.04 -15.56
C LYS A 264 -13.83 17.17 -15.23
N LEU A 265 -13.60 15.93 -14.83
CA LEU A 265 -14.66 14.99 -14.44
C LEU A 265 -15.30 15.34 -13.10
N LEU A 266 -14.55 15.95 -12.18
CA LEU A 266 -15.07 16.36 -10.88
C LEU A 266 -16.13 17.45 -11.00
N ARG A 267 -17.25 17.23 -10.30
CA ARG A 267 -18.32 18.22 -10.14
C ARG A 267 -17.88 19.40 -9.27
N ARG A 268 -18.74 20.42 -9.19
CA ARG A 268 -18.59 21.50 -8.20
C ARG A 268 -18.67 20.94 -6.78
N GLY A 269 -17.72 21.30 -5.93
CA GLY A 269 -17.52 20.73 -4.60
C GLY A 269 -16.97 19.29 -4.61
N GLY A 270 -16.49 18.81 -5.75
CA GLY A 270 -15.90 17.48 -5.89
C GLY A 270 -14.57 17.34 -5.16
N ARG A 271 -14.17 16.10 -4.89
CA ARG A 271 -12.98 15.79 -4.10
C ARG A 271 -12.03 14.90 -4.89
N PHE A 272 -10.75 15.18 -4.80
CA PHE A 272 -9.69 14.34 -5.34
C PHE A 272 -8.84 13.85 -4.17
N THR A 273 -8.53 12.56 -4.12
CA THR A 273 -7.65 12.00 -3.10
C THR A 273 -6.58 11.10 -3.70
N SER A 274 -5.37 11.18 -3.12
CA SER A 274 -4.22 10.42 -3.56
C SER A 274 -3.32 10.02 -2.38
N SER A 275 -2.60 8.93 -2.59
CA SER A 275 -1.49 8.43 -1.73
C SER A 275 -0.30 7.97 -2.57
N GLY A 276 -0.26 8.31 -3.86
CA GLY A 276 0.80 7.86 -4.76
C GLY A 276 0.58 8.32 -6.20
N ALA A 277 1.60 8.17 -7.02
CA ALA A 277 1.62 8.71 -8.37
C ALA A 277 2.44 7.80 -9.30
N ILE A 278 1.93 6.59 -9.56
CA ILE A 278 2.73 5.54 -10.23
C ILE A 278 3.15 5.92 -11.65
N ALA A 279 2.41 6.80 -12.34
CA ALA A 279 2.71 7.30 -13.67
C ALA A 279 3.57 8.59 -13.67
N GLY A 280 3.99 9.06 -12.49
CA GLY A 280 4.82 10.25 -12.35
C GLY A 280 4.25 11.22 -11.31
N PRO A 281 5.08 11.78 -10.40
CA PRO A 281 4.63 12.65 -9.33
C PRO A 281 4.37 14.10 -9.76
N ILE A 282 4.81 14.49 -10.95
CA ILE A 282 4.66 15.85 -11.48
C ILE A 282 3.45 15.90 -12.40
N VAL A 283 2.56 16.87 -12.17
CA VAL A 283 1.31 17.04 -12.90
C VAL A 283 1.08 18.51 -13.26
N ASP A 284 0.41 18.73 -14.38
CA ASP A 284 -0.10 20.05 -14.74
C ASP A 284 -1.42 20.32 -14.01
N LEU A 285 -1.48 21.42 -13.26
CA LEU A 285 -2.69 21.86 -12.56
C LEU A 285 -3.13 23.22 -13.12
N ASP A 286 -4.24 23.23 -13.87
CA ASP A 286 -4.95 24.47 -14.14
C ASP A 286 -5.73 24.87 -12.88
N ILE A 287 -5.21 25.86 -12.15
CA ILE A 287 -5.79 26.30 -10.88
C ILE A 287 -7.24 26.77 -11.03
N ARG A 288 -7.66 27.21 -12.23
CA ARG A 288 -9.03 27.62 -12.52
C ARG A 288 -9.99 26.46 -12.44
N ASP A 289 -9.58 25.26 -12.85
CA ASP A 289 -10.41 24.06 -12.67
C ASP A 289 -10.64 23.74 -11.21
N MET A 290 -9.65 24.00 -10.36
CA MET A 290 -9.76 23.77 -8.93
C MET A 290 -10.66 24.81 -8.25
N TYR A 291 -10.30 26.10 -8.33
CA TYR A 291 -11.00 27.12 -7.54
C TYR A 291 -12.37 27.50 -8.11
N LEU A 292 -12.59 27.46 -9.43
CA LEU A 292 -13.92 27.79 -9.98
C LEU A 292 -14.95 26.69 -9.73
N LYS A 293 -14.52 25.49 -9.35
CA LYS A 293 -15.38 24.35 -9.00
C LYS A 293 -15.32 23.99 -7.53
N ASP A 294 -14.63 24.76 -6.69
CA ASP A 294 -14.50 24.48 -5.25
C ASP A 294 -13.99 23.06 -4.96
N ILE A 295 -13.03 22.57 -5.77
CA ILE A 295 -12.48 21.22 -5.63
C ILE A 295 -11.54 21.15 -4.44
N SER A 296 -11.63 20.06 -3.67
CA SER A 296 -10.67 19.72 -2.61
C SER A 296 -9.65 18.69 -3.12
N LEU A 297 -8.35 18.97 -2.94
CA LEU A 297 -7.26 18.02 -3.20
C LEU A 297 -6.73 17.48 -1.87
N ILE A 298 -6.77 16.16 -1.67
CA ILE A 298 -6.54 15.51 -0.37
C ILE A 298 -5.39 14.50 -0.48
N GLY A 299 -4.23 14.86 0.08
CA GLY A 299 -3.09 13.96 0.22
C GLY A 299 -3.21 13.06 1.44
N THR A 300 -2.80 11.80 1.31
CA THR A 300 -2.86 10.81 2.40
C THR A 300 -1.57 10.02 2.51
N THR A 301 -0.97 10.08 3.70
CA THR A 301 0.21 9.29 4.07
C THR A 301 0.00 8.74 5.48
N ALA A 302 -0.10 9.60 6.50
CA ALA A 302 -0.43 9.18 7.85
C ALA A 302 -1.84 8.58 7.93
N TRP A 303 -2.01 7.39 8.52
CA TRP A 303 -3.32 6.78 8.72
C TRP A 303 -4.05 7.33 9.95
N ASP A 304 -5.37 7.41 9.86
CA ASP A 304 -6.25 7.89 10.93
C ASP A 304 -6.60 6.75 11.91
N GLU A 305 -6.96 7.12 13.14
CA GLU A 305 -7.21 6.18 14.25
C GLU A 305 -8.16 5.02 13.91
N PRO A 306 -9.34 5.24 13.32
CA PRO A 306 -10.31 4.16 13.12
C PRO A 306 -9.90 3.20 11.99
N VAL A 307 -9.04 3.63 11.07
CA VAL A 307 -8.80 2.94 9.78
C VAL A 307 -8.42 1.47 9.95
N PHE A 308 -7.38 1.19 10.73
CA PHE A 308 -6.85 -0.18 10.82
C PHE A 308 -7.76 -1.12 11.65
N PRO A 309 -8.29 -0.71 12.82
CA PRO A 309 -9.33 -1.48 13.51
C PRO A 309 -10.56 -1.75 12.64
N ASP A 310 -11.02 -0.75 11.88
CA ASP A 310 -12.17 -0.88 11.00
C ASP A 310 -11.92 -1.96 9.94
N LEU A 311 -10.75 -1.95 9.29
CA LEU A 311 -10.38 -2.98 8.31
C LEU A 311 -10.41 -4.39 8.89
N VAL A 312 -9.86 -4.61 10.08
CA VAL A 312 -9.95 -5.90 10.77
C VAL A 312 -11.41 -6.31 10.93
N SER A 313 -12.25 -5.38 11.38
CA SER A 313 -13.68 -5.62 11.54
C SER A 313 -14.39 -5.94 10.20
N TYR A 314 -13.94 -5.38 9.08
CA TYR A 314 -14.52 -5.63 7.76
C TYR A 314 -14.16 -7.04 7.27
N ILE A 315 -12.95 -7.51 7.56
CA ILE A 315 -12.49 -8.87 7.27
C ILE A 315 -13.34 -9.87 8.04
N GLU A 316 -13.48 -9.68 9.35
CA GLU A 316 -14.22 -10.59 10.24
C GLU A 316 -15.71 -10.66 9.91
N ARG A 317 -16.29 -9.59 9.37
CA ARG A 317 -17.67 -9.56 8.87
C ARG A 317 -17.83 -10.03 7.42
N GLY A 318 -16.74 -10.37 6.73
CA GLY A 318 -16.76 -10.79 5.33
C GLY A 318 -17.24 -9.70 4.36
N GLU A 319 -17.03 -8.43 4.68
CA GLU A 319 -17.51 -7.28 3.90
C GLU A 319 -16.55 -6.90 2.75
N ILE A 320 -15.33 -7.41 2.78
CA ILE A 320 -14.28 -7.23 1.77
C ILE A 320 -13.60 -8.57 1.49
N ARG A 321 -12.87 -8.71 0.38
CA ARG A 321 -12.10 -9.93 0.06
C ARG A 321 -10.75 -9.56 -0.56
N PRO A 322 -9.65 -10.24 -0.20
CA PRO A 322 -8.32 -9.90 -0.69
C PRO A 322 -8.17 -10.34 -2.15
N LEU A 323 -7.23 -9.71 -2.85
CA LEU A 323 -6.85 -10.10 -4.20
C LEU A 323 -5.41 -10.56 -4.20
N LEU A 324 -5.22 -11.83 -3.85
CA LEU A 324 -3.93 -12.50 -3.92
C LEU A 324 -3.70 -12.98 -5.36
N ALA A 325 -2.76 -12.34 -6.06
CA ALA A 325 -2.43 -12.70 -7.43
C ALA A 325 -1.40 -13.83 -7.51
N ALA A 326 -0.41 -13.83 -6.61
CA ALA A 326 0.62 -14.86 -6.55
C ALA A 326 1.31 -14.86 -5.18
N THR A 327 1.83 -16.04 -4.81
CA THR A 327 2.77 -16.21 -3.69
C THR A 327 4.15 -16.57 -4.22
N TRP A 328 5.19 -16.02 -3.60
CA TRP A 328 6.59 -16.23 -3.95
C TRP A 328 7.38 -16.64 -2.70
N PRO A 329 8.38 -17.52 -2.80
CA PRO A 329 9.35 -17.69 -1.72
C PRO A 329 10.06 -16.37 -1.41
N LEU A 330 10.33 -16.09 -0.12
CA LEU A 330 11.05 -14.87 0.29
C LEU A 330 12.42 -14.73 -0.38
N ALA A 331 13.10 -15.85 -0.65
CA ALA A 331 14.38 -15.89 -1.35
C ALA A 331 14.30 -15.39 -2.80
N ASP A 332 13.12 -15.44 -3.42
CA ASP A 332 12.89 -15.07 -4.82
C ASP A 332 12.45 -13.61 -4.98
N ILE A 333 12.72 -12.74 -3.98
CA ILE A 333 12.31 -11.34 -3.96
C ILE A 333 12.64 -10.57 -5.25
N ALA A 334 13.82 -10.80 -5.84
CA ALA A 334 14.23 -10.11 -7.06
C ALA A 334 13.31 -10.49 -8.25
N ALA A 335 13.06 -11.78 -8.45
CA ALA A 335 12.15 -12.27 -9.48
C ALA A 335 10.70 -11.83 -9.22
N ALA A 336 10.29 -11.83 -7.95
CA ALA A 336 8.97 -11.34 -7.55
C ALA A 336 8.81 -9.85 -7.86
N GLN A 337 9.81 -9.00 -7.56
CA GLN A 337 9.78 -7.57 -7.90
C GLN A 337 9.79 -7.35 -9.41
N GLU A 338 10.56 -8.12 -10.18
CA GLU A 338 10.57 -8.02 -11.64
C GLU A 338 9.18 -8.34 -12.23
N ALA A 339 8.55 -9.42 -11.77
CA ALA A 339 7.19 -9.77 -12.17
C ALA A 339 6.17 -8.72 -11.70
N PHE A 340 6.35 -8.17 -10.50
CA PHE A 340 5.47 -7.14 -9.94
C PHE A 340 5.53 -5.82 -10.75
N SER A 341 6.70 -5.47 -11.28
CA SER A 341 6.90 -4.28 -12.11
C SER A 341 6.28 -4.38 -13.49
N LYS A 342 6.03 -5.59 -14.02
CA LYS A 342 5.34 -5.80 -15.31
C LYS A 342 3.86 -5.44 -15.26
N LYS A 343 3.26 -5.36 -14.07
CA LYS A 343 1.85 -4.97 -13.84
C LYS A 343 0.84 -5.75 -14.72
N THR A 344 1.10 -7.01 -15.05
CA THR A 344 0.20 -7.86 -15.86
C THR A 344 -0.84 -8.64 -15.05
N PHE A 345 -0.92 -8.39 -13.74
CA PHE A 345 -1.84 -9.05 -12.80
C PHE A 345 -2.87 -8.08 -12.20
N VAL A 346 -3.84 -8.62 -11.46
CA VAL A 346 -4.84 -7.88 -10.66
C VAL A 346 -4.65 -8.26 -9.19
N GLY A 347 -4.60 -7.28 -8.29
CA GLY A 347 -4.40 -7.51 -6.85
C GLY A 347 -2.95 -7.34 -6.42
N ASN A 348 -2.45 -8.24 -5.56
CA ASN A 348 -1.16 -8.13 -4.91
C ASN A 348 -0.34 -9.44 -4.90
N PHE A 349 0.98 -9.33 -4.79
CA PHE A 349 1.90 -10.44 -4.56
C PHE A 349 2.26 -10.55 -3.08
N VAL A 350 2.58 -11.77 -2.65
CA VAL A 350 2.96 -12.08 -1.28
C VAL A 350 4.22 -12.91 -1.27
N LEU A 351 5.12 -12.60 -0.35
CA LEU A 351 6.33 -13.35 -0.06
C LEU A 351 6.13 -14.24 1.15
N MET A 352 6.60 -15.48 1.04
CA MET A 352 6.49 -16.53 2.05
C MET A 352 7.87 -16.77 2.66
N PRO A 353 8.11 -16.42 3.94
CA PRO A 353 9.34 -16.75 4.62
C PRO A 353 9.57 -18.27 4.69
N PRO A 354 10.82 -18.75 4.69
CA PRO A 354 11.08 -20.17 4.86
C PRO A 354 10.60 -20.63 6.25
N PRO A 355 10.24 -21.91 6.41
CA PRO A 355 9.89 -22.46 7.71
C PRO A 355 10.98 -22.20 8.75
N VAL A 356 10.56 -21.87 9.97
CA VAL A 356 11.48 -21.79 11.11
C VAL A 356 11.83 -23.23 11.50
N THR A 357 13.02 -23.68 11.14
CA THR A 357 13.58 -24.91 11.71
C THR A 357 13.87 -24.66 13.18
N ALA A 358 13.31 -25.48 14.07
CA ALA A 358 13.70 -25.44 15.47
C ALA A 358 15.23 -25.61 15.56
N ALA A 359 15.90 -24.72 16.28
CA ALA A 359 17.32 -24.92 16.58
C ALA A 359 17.46 -26.25 17.32
N SER A 360 18.21 -27.17 16.73
CA SER A 360 18.58 -28.46 17.33
C SER A 360 19.43 -28.29 18.57
#